data_AF-A0A5K0VSP7-F1
#
_entry.id   AF-A0A5K0VSP7-F1
#
_cell.length_a   1.000
_cell.length_b   1.000
_cell.length_c   1.000
_cell.angle_alpha   90.00
_cell.angle_beta   90.00
_cell.angle_gamma   90.00
#
_symmetry.space_group_name_H-M   'P 1'
#
loop_
_entity.id
_entity.type
_entity.pdbx_description
1 polymer ?
#
loop_
_entity_poly.entity_id
_entity_poly.type
_entity_poly.pdbx_seq_one_letter_code
_entity_poly.pdbx_strand_id
1 'polypeptide(L)' 'LTRYKGFKEGHKRILVATDLVGRGIDIERVNIVINYDMPDSADTYLHR' A
#
# COMPACT_ATOMS: atom_id res chain seq x y z
N LEU A 1 -13.98 0.72 -0.92
CA LEU A 1 -13.70 -0.32 0.11
C LEU A 1 -13.59 -1.75 -0.45
N THR A 2 -14.39 -2.16 -1.44
CA THR A 2 -14.36 -3.53 -2.00
C THR A 2 -12.99 -3.97 -2.53
N ARG A 3 -12.22 -3.06 -3.14
CA ARG A 3 -10.86 -3.35 -3.64
C ARG A 3 -9.88 -3.66 -2.51
N TYR A 4 -9.91 -2.86 -1.44
CA TYR A 4 -9.10 -3.07 -0.23
C TYR A 4 -9.48 -4.39 0.46
N LYS A 5 -10.77 -4.65 0.65
CA LYS A 5 -11.25 -5.91 1.25
C LYS A 5 -10.79 -7.13 0.45
N GLY A 6 -10.96 -7.10 -0.87
CA GLY A 6 -10.50 -8.19 -1.73
C GLY A 6 -8.99 -8.42 -1.71
N PHE A 7 -8.18 -7.37 -1.47
CA PHE A 7 -6.73 -7.55 -1.25
C PHE A 7 -6.44 -8.12 0.14
N LYS A 8 -7.08 -7.60 1.19
CA LYS A 8 -6.92 -8.08 2.57
C LYS A 8 -7.35 -9.54 2.73
N GLU A 9 -8.39 -9.96 2.03
CA GLU A 9 -8.91 -11.34 1.99
C GLU A 9 -8.10 -12.26 1.05
N GLY A 10 -7.11 -11.72 0.32
CA GLY A 10 -6.24 -12.49 -0.58
C GLY A 10 -6.83 -12.79 -1.96
N HIS A 11 -8.04 -12.31 -2.27
CA HIS A 11 -8.65 -12.40 -3.60
C HIS A 11 -7.92 -11.57 -4.66
N LYS A 12 -7.13 -10.57 -4.24
CA LYS A 12 -6.24 -9.78 -5.08
C LYS A 12 -4.81 -9.89 -4.57
N ARG A 13 -3.87 -10.17 -5.48
CA ARG A 13 -2.44 -10.32 -5.16
C ARG A 13 -1.67 -9.01 -5.20
N ILE A 14 -2.20 -7.99 -5.87
CA ILE A 14 -1.54 -6.69 -6.07
C ILE A 14 -2.55 -5.59 -5.75
N LEU A 15 -2.11 -4.60 -4.97
CA LEU A 15 -2.82 -3.36 -4.69
C LEU A 15 -1.95 -2.20 -5.15
N VAL A 16 -2.51 -1.33 -5.99
CA VAL A 16 -1.89 -0.05 -6.37
C VAL A 16 -2.66 1.04 -5.64
N ALA A 17 -1.94 1.86 -4.87
CA ALA A 17 -2.52 2.94 -4.08
C ALA A 17 -1.66 4.20 -4.21
N THR A 18 -2.29 5.36 -4.04
CA THR A 18 -1.60 6.64 -3.86
C THR A 18 -1.31 6.88 -2.38
N ASP A 19 -0.43 7.83 -2.07
CA ASP A 19 -0.07 8.16 -0.68
C ASP A 19 -1.25 8.53 0.19
N LEU A 20 -2.26 9.19 -0.39
CA LEU A 20 -3.48 9.54 0.30
C LEU A 20 -4.25 8.31 0.76
N VAL A 21 -4.25 7.25 -0.07
CA VAL A 21 -4.99 6.01 0.19
C VAL A 21 -4.15 5.05 1.02
N GLY A 22 -2.82 5.05 0.88
CA GLY A 22 -1.90 4.20 1.64
C GLY A 22 -1.85 4.54 3.13
N ARG A 23 -2.04 5.82 3.51
CA ARG A 23 -2.10 6.21 4.92
C ARG A 23 -3.32 5.59 5.61
N GLY A 24 -3.06 4.79 6.65
CA GLY A 24 -4.11 4.11 7.42
C GLY A 24 -4.59 2.78 6.82
N ILE A 25 -3.91 2.29 5.78
CA ILE A 25 -4.06 0.92 5.32
C ILE A 25 -3.18 0.03 6.19
N ASP A 26 -3.82 -0.81 6.99
CA ASP A 26 -3.15 -1.88 7.74
C ASP A 26 -3.48 -3.24 7.11
N ILE A 27 -2.44 -3.94 6.66
CA ILE A 27 -2.49 -5.25 6.02
C ILE A 27 -1.31 -6.08 6.54
N GLU A 28 -1.59 -6.97 7.49
CA GLU A 28 -0.58 -7.78 8.21
C GLU A 28 0.29 -8.68 7.32
N ARG A 29 -0.12 -8.98 6.08
CA ARG A 29 0.54 -9.95 5.18
C ARG A 29 1.07 -9.34 3.88
N VAL A 30 1.69 -8.17 3.96
CA VAL A 30 2.42 -7.58 2.81
C VAL A 30 3.90 -7.96 2.90
N ASN A 31 4.38 -8.74 1.93
CA ASN A 31 5.77 -9.16 1.89
C ASN A 31 6.68 -8.16 1.15
N ILE A 32 6.10 -7.40 0.21
CA ILE A 32 6.83 -6.52 -0.70
C ILE A 32 6.02 -5.25 -0.90
N VAL A 33 6.67 -4.10 -0.73
CA VAL A 33 6.17 -2.78 -1.11
C VAL A 33 7.07 -2.25 -2.23
N ILE A 34 6.46 -1.71 -3.28
CA ILE A 34 7.17 -1.12 -4.41
C ILE A 34 6.79 0.35 -4.50
N ASN A 35 7.78 1.23 -4.27
CA ASN A 35 7.66 2.66 -4.54
C ASN A 35 7.80 2.90 -6.05
N TYR A 36 6.67 2.97 -6.76
CA TYR A 36 6.67 3.21 -8.21
C TYR A 36 7.19 4.62 -8.55
N ASP A 37 6.65 5.62 -7.85
CA ASP A 37 7.15 6.99 -7.89
C ASP A 37 8.08 7.21 -6.70
N MET A 38 9.30 7.68 -6.95
CA MET A 38 10.26 7.97 -5.88
C MET A 38 9.68 9.06 -4.97
N PRO A 39 9.62 8.84 -3.64
CA PRO A 39 9.14 9.85 -2.71
C PRO A 39 10.06 11.08 -2.67
N ASP A 40 9.47 12.26 -2.50
CA ASP A 40 10.19 13.54 -2.45
C ASP A 40 11.04 13.72 -1.18
N SER A 41 10.83 12.87 -0.16
CA SER A 41 11.57 12.91 1.10
C SER A 41 11.79 11.52 1.70
N ALA A 42 12.85 11.39 2.49
CA ALA A 42 13.16 10.17 3.22
C ALA A 42 12.07 9.80 4.25
N ASP A 43 11.40 10.79 4.82
CA ASP A 43 10.29 10.57 5.76
C ASP A 43 9.10 9.92 5.05
N THR A 44 8.74 10.43 3.86
CA THR A 44 7.68 9.82 3.03
C THR A 44 8.04 8.40 2.60
N TYR A 45 9.33 8.13 2.33
CA TYR A 45 9.79 6.77 2.03
C TYR A 45 9.58 5.80 3.19
N LEU A 46 9.89 6.21 4.43
CA LEU A 46 9.75 5.37 5.62
C LEU A 46 8.29 5.10 6.01
N HIS A 47 7.38 6.00 5.64
CA HIS A 47 5.95 5.89 5.95
C HIS A 47 5.13 5.12 4.89
N ARG A 48 5.72 4.78 3.74
CA ARG A 48 5.08 3.99 2.66
C ARG A 48 5.41 2.50 2.79
#